data_AF-A0A369T0D3-F1
#
_entry.id   AF-A0A369T0D3-F1
#
_cell.length_a   1.000
_cell.length_b   1.000
_cell.length_c   1.000
_cell.angle_alpha   90.00
_cell.angle_beta   90.00
_cell.angle_gamma   90.00
#
_symmetry.space_group_name_H-M   'P 1'
#
loop_
_entity.id
_entity.type
_entity.pdbx_description
1 polymer ?
#
loop_
_entity_poly.entity_id
_entity_poly.type
_entity_poly.pdbx_seq_one_letter_code
_entity_poly.pdbx_strand_id
1 'polypeptide(L)'
;MGAVISDFVRVERMPAFSCRLCGDCCRNRAIMLYDHDVERLRKAEIHDFYEETSELERYLTGAPYRMRLRDDGSCVFLTDDNRCSVYDLRPDTCRRYPFIVGEDFILVSLSCPGVIWESEGDPEPFREPSRRMARAIARLLR
;
A
#
# COMPACT_ATOMS: atom_id res chain seq x y z
N MET A 1 -14.25 8.59 17.86
CA MET A 1 -13.32 7.51 18.24
C MET A 1 -13.25 6.56 17.06
N GLY A 2 -12.26 6.73 16.18
CA GLY A 2 -12.22 6.05 14.89
C GLY A 2 -12.02 4.54 15.03
N ALA A 3 -12.76 3.75 14.25
CA ALA A 3 -12.53 2.31 14.17
C ALA A 3 -11.11 2.06 13.60
N VAL A 4 -10.28 1.37 14.37
CA VAL A 4 -8.95 0.92 13.97
C VAL A 4 -9.15 -0.30 13.07
N ILE A 5 -9.08 -0.10 11.75
CA ILE A 5 -9.02 -1.19 10.77
C ILE A 5 -7.53 -1.34 10.46
N SER A 6 -6.84 -2.33 11.06
CA SER A 6 -5.36 -2.43 10.99
C SER A 6 -4.65 -1.25 11.67
N ASP A 7 -3.34 -1.13 11.45
CA ASP A 7 -2.48 0.02 11.78
C ASP A 7 -2.86 1.35 11.09
N PHE A 8 -4.07 1.48 10.54
CA PHE A 8 -4.55 2.70 9.88
C PHE A 8 -5.56 3.45 10.74
N VAL A 9 -5.43 4.78 10.76
CA VAL A 9 -6.38 5.69 11.42
C VAL A 9 -7.02 6.61 10.39
N ARG A 10 -8.32 6.89 10.56
CA ARG A 10 -9.02 7.91 9.76
C ARG A 10 -8.66 9.31 10.28
N VAL A 11 -8.33 10.21 9.36
CA VAL A 11 -8.03 11.61 9.65
C VAL A 11 -8.92 12.53 8.81
N GLU A 12 -9.11 13.76 9.28
CA GLU A 12 -9.84 14.80 8.56
C GLU A 12 -8.96 15.52 7.53
N ARG A 13 -7.66 15.69 7.84
CA ARG A 13 -6.66 16.32 6.98
C ARG A 13 -5.44 15.42 6.85
N MET A 14 -4.85 15.37 5.66
CA MET A 14 -3.69 14.51 5.42
C MET A 14 -2.44 15.13 6.08
N PRO A 15 -1.70 14.37 6.90
CA PRO A 15 -0.41 14.84 7.39
C PRO A 15 0.63 14.89 6.27
N ALA A 16 1.65 15.71 6.43
CA ALA A 16 2.80 15.72 5.52
C ALA A 16 3.57 14.39 5.59
N PHE A 17 4.31 14.10 4.54
CA PHE A 17 5.05 12.85 4.42
C PHE A 17 6.43 13.07 3.82
N SER A 18 7.43 12.46 4.45
CA SER A 18 8.79 12.32 3.91
C SER A 18 9.25 10.89 4.11
N CYS A 19 9.43 10.16 3.01
CA CYS A 19 9.94 8.79 3.04
C CYS A 19 11.34 8.75 3.68
N ARG A 20 11.52 7.92 4.71
CA ARG A 20 12.81 7.73 5.41
C ARG A 20 13.69 6.64 4.79
N LEU A 21 13.23 5.99 3.71
CA LEU A 21 13.92 4.86 3.07
C LEU A 21 14.29 3.74 4.05
N CYS A 22 13.47 3.50 5.07
CA CYS A 22 13.74 2.55 6.14
C CYS A 22 13.40 1.08 5.81
N GLY A 23 12.63 0.83 4.75
CA GLY A 23 12.19 -0.51 4.36
C GLY A 23 10.99 -1.06 5.16
N ASP A 24 10.44 -0.34 6.13
CA ASP A 24 9.33 -0.82 6.97
C ASP A 24 8.04 -1.14 6.18
N CYS A 25 7.83 -0.47 5.04
CA CYS A 25 6.70 -0.77 4.16
C CYS A 25 6.86 -2.11 3.41
N CYS A 26 8.07 -2.67 3.39
CA CYS A 26 8.41 -3.92 2.74
C CYS A 26 8.47 -5.10 3.72
N ARG A 27 8.07 -4.94 4.99
CA ARG A 27 8.12 -5.99 6.02
C ARG A 27 6.74 -6.22 6.62
N ASN A 28 6.34 -7.48 6.75
CA ASN A 28 5.13 -7.91 7.46
C ASN A 28 3.84 -7.19 7.02
N ARG A 29 3.72 -6.88 5.71
CA ARG A 29 2.57 -6.19 5.14
C ARG A 29 2.05 -6.94 3.92
N ALA A 30 0.74 -7.08 3.85
CA ALA A 30 0.08 -7.63 2.68
C ALA A 30 0.08 -6.57 1.56
N ILE A 31 0.83 -6.84 0.49
CA ILE A 31 0.91 -5.96 -0.68
C ILE A 31 -0.04 -6.50 -1.74
N MET A 32 -1.22 -5.89 -1.82
CA MET A 32 -2.23 -6.23 -2.81
C MET A 32 -1.81 -5.76 -4.20
N LEU A 33 -2.02 -6.61 -5.21
CA LEU A 33 -1.63 -6.41 -6.60
C LEU A 33 -2.86 -6.53 -7.50
N TYR A 34 -3.06 -5.51 -8.32
CA TYR A 34 -4.07 -5.50 -9.38
C TYR A 34 -3.47 -5.96 -10.71
N ASP A 35 -4.31 -6.28 -11.70
CA ASP A 35 -3.85 -6.78 -12.99
C ASP A 35 -2.80 -5.87 -13.65
N HIS A 36 -2.98 -4.55 -13.54
CA HIS A 36 -2.04 -3.58 -14.10
C HIS A 36 -0.72 -3.50 -13.33
N ASP A 37 -0.69 -3.85 -12.05
CA ASP A 37 0.55 -3.96 -11.27
C ASP A 37 1.37 -5.14 -11.77
N VAL A 38 0.70 -6.29 -11.94
CA VAL A 38 1.32 -7.52 -12.43
C VAL A 38 1.84 -7.33 -13.85
N GLU A 39 1.03 -6.73 -14.73
CA GLU A 39 1.40 -6.43 -16.11
C GLU A 39 2.62 -5.50 -16.18
N ARG A 40 2.67 -4.46 -15.34
CA ARG A 40 3.81 -3.52 -15.28
C ARG A 40 5.11 -4.23 -14.91
N LEU A 41 5.08 -5.14 -13.92
CA LEU A 41 6.28 -5.88 -13.49
C LEU A 41 6.68 -6.95 -14.52
N ARG A 42 5.72 -7.65 -15.12
CA ARG A 42 5.98 -8.63 -16.19
C ARG A 42 6.66 -8.02 -17.41
N LYS A 43 6.25 -6.81 -17.83
CA LYS A 43 6.90 -6.07 -18.93
C LYS A 43 8.36 -5.72 -18.66
N ALA A 44 8.78 -5.76 -17.41
CA ALA A 44 10.16 -5.58 -17.01
C ALA A 44 10.90 -6.91 -16.81
N GLU A 45 10.37 -8.02 -17.35
CA GLU A 45 10.90 -9.39 -17.22
C GLU A 45 11.00 -9.87 -15.76
N ILE A 46 10.13 -9.35 -14.90
CA ILE A 46 10.04 -9.75 -13.50
C ILE A 46 8.95 -10.83 -13.38
N HIS A 47 9.35 -11.98 -12.87
CA HIS A 47 8.50 -13.16 -12.72
C HIS A 47 8.53 -13.66 -11.27
N ASP A 48 7.63 -14.61 -10.97
CA ASP A 48 7.57 -15.32 -9.69
C ASP A 48 7.48 -14.46 -8.41
N PHE A 49 6.89 -13.26 -8.52
CA PHE A 49 6.83 -12.29 -7.43
C PHE A 49 5.46 -12.23 -6.73
N TYR A 50 4.45 -12.93 -7.23
CA TYR A 50 3.08 -12.82 -6.72
C TYR A 50 2.40 -14.19 -6.62
N GLU A 51 1.33 -14.23 -5.86
CA GLU A 51 0.41 -15.37 -5.72
C GLU A 51 -1.04 -14.89 -5.76
N GLU A 52 -1.98 -15.81 -5.94
CA GLU A 52 -3.41 -15.49 -5.90
C GLU A 52 -3.87 -15.14 -4.49
N THR A 53 -4.74 -14.14 -4.38
CA THR A 53 -5.43 -13.84 -3.13
C THR A 53 -6.48 -14.88 -2.82
N SER A 54 -6.73 -15.13 -1.53
CA SER A 54 -7.93 -15.85 -1.07
C SER A 54 -9.22 -15.14 -1.48
N GLU A 55 -10.34 -15.86 -1.44
CA GLU A 55 -11.67 -15.28 -1.72
C GLU A 55 -11.98 -14.09 -0.82
N LEU A 56 -11.61 -14.17 0.47
CA LEU A 56 -11.82 -13.10 1.44
C LEU A 56 -10.97 -11.86 1.10
N GLU A 57 -9.68 -12.04 0.80
CA GLU A 57 -8.81 -10.93 0.41
C GLU A 57 -9.32 -10.26 -0.88
N ARG A 58 -9.72 -11.05 -1.87
CA ARG A 58 -10.30 -10.55 -3.12
C ARG A 58 -11.58 -9.78 -2.87
N TYR A 59 -12.46 -10.29 -2.01
CA TYR A 59 -13.71 -9.63 -1.62
C TYR A 59 -13.45 -8.28 -0.93
N LEU A 60 -12.51 -8.25 0.02
CA LEU A 60 -12.21 -7.06 0.83
C LEU A 60 -11.44 -5.97 0.06
N THR A 61 -10.57 -6.35 -0.88
CA THR A 61 -9.61 -5.43 -1.51
C THR A 61 -9.84 -5.21 -3.00
N GLY A 62 -10.60 -6.11 -3.64
CA GLY A 62 -10.75 -6.19 -5.09
C GLY A 62 -9.47 -6.58 -5.84
N ALA A 63 -8.39 -6.93 -5.15
CA ALA A 63 -7.15 -7.36 -5.76
C ALA A 63 -7.19 -8.87 -6.03
N PRO A 64 -6.87 -9.33 -7.25
CA PRO A 64 -6.80 -10.75 -7.57
C PRO A 64 -5.51 -11.43 -7.08
N TYR A 65 -4.48 -10.63 -6.82
CA TYR A 65 -3.13 -11.11 -6.49
C TYR A 65 -2.55 -10.37 -5.28
N ARG A 66 -1.55 -10.98 -4.65
CA ARG A 66 -0.73 -10.37 -3.61
C ARG A 66 0.74 -10.68 -3.84
N MET A 67 1.61 -9.79 -3.39
CA MET A 67 3.06 -9.98 -3.44
C MET A 67 3.45 -11.19 -2.59
N ARG A 68 4.34 -12.04 -3.11
CA ARG A 68 4.98 -13.08 -2.31
C ARG A 68 5.87 -12.42 -1.27
N LEU A 69 5.85 -12.97 -0.06
CA LEU A 69 6.79 -12.64 0.99
C LEU A 69 7.80 -13.78 1.15
N ARG A 70 8.99 -13.46 1.63
CA ARG A 70 9.97 -14.45 2.09
C ARG A 70 9.51 -15.03 3.43
N ASP A 71 10.17 -16.10 3.86
CA ASP A 71 9.84 -16.80 5.11
C ASP A 71 9.96 -15.90 6.35
N ASP A 72 10.80 -14.86 6.30
CA ASP A 72 10.95 -13.85 7.36
C ASP A 72 9.89 -12.73 7.31
N GLY A 73 8.91 -12.82 6.40
CA GLY A 73 7.86 -11.82 6.19
C GLY A 73 8.31 -10.59 5.40
N SER A 74 9.53 -10.55 4.86
CA SER A 74 9.99 -9.47 3.98
C SER A 74 9.48 -9.63 2.55
N CYS A 75 9.24 -8.51 1.87
CA CYS A 75 8.92 -8.49 0.45
C CYS A 75 10.08 -9.07 -0.38
N VAL A 76 9.76 -9.87 -1.40
CA VAL A 76 10.76 -10.47 -2.31
C VAL A 76 11.68 -9.44 -2.99
N PHE A 77 11.28 -8.17 -3.07
CA PHE A 77 12.06 -7.07 -3.64
C PHE A 77 12.85 -6.23 -2.62
N LEU A 78 12.80 -6.58 -1.33
CA LEU A 78 13.57 -5.86 -0.31
C LEU A 78 15.04 -6.32 -0.35
N THR A 79 15.95 -5.41 -0.59
CA THR A 79 17.41 -5.66 -0.61
C THR A 79 18.01 -5.53 0.79
N ASP A 80 19.24 -6.01 0.97
CA ASP A 80 19.96 -6.02 2.26
C ASP A 80 20.24 -4.61 2.81
N ASP A 81 20.27 -3.59 1.94
CA ASP A 81 20.42 -2.18 2.29
C ASP A 81 19.08 -1.48 2.60
N ASN A 82 18.00 -2.24 2.86
CA ASN A 82 16.64 -1.77 3.12
C ASN A 82 16.01 -0.97 1.97
N ARG A 83 16.39 -1.26 0.72
CA ARG A 83 15.85 -0.62 -0.48
C ARG A 83 14.94 -1.56 -1.26
N CYS A 84 14.11 -0.97 -2.12
CA CYS A 84 13.25 -1.73 -3.01
C CYS A 84 13.95 -1.85 -4.36
N SER A 85 14.24 -3.08 -4.82
CA SER A 85 14.90 -3.31 -6.10
C SER A 85 14.04 -2.89 -7.31
N VAL A 86 12.72 -2.69 -7.12
CA VAL A 86 11.75 -2.31 -8.16
C VAL A 86 11.07 -0.97 -7.86
N TYR A 87 11.77 -0.04 -7.21
CA TYR A 87 11.17 1.19 -6.67
C TYR A 87 10.35 2.00 -7.69
N ASP A 88 10.81 2.10 -8.94
CA ASP A 88 10.12 2.86 -9.98
C ASP A 88 8.91 2.10 -10.56
N LEU A 89 8.91 0.78 -10.43
CA LEU A 89 7.84 -0.12 -10.89
C LEU A 89 6.86 -0.50 -9.77
N ARG A 90 7.00 0.14 -8.59
CA ARG A 90 6.19 -0.15 -7.39
C ARG A 90 4.70 -0.31 -7.72
N PRO A 91 4.05 -1.36 -7.21
CA PRO A 91 2.60 -1.52 -7.24
C PRO A 91 1.86 -0.34 -6.62
N ASP A 92 0.59 -0.17 -6.97
CA ASP A 92 -0.27 0.89 -6.43
C ASP A 92 -0.33 0.86 -4.90
N THR A 93 -0.38 -0.34 -4.29
CA THR A 93 -0.30 -0.50 -2.83
C THR A 93 0.98 0.09 -2.23
N CYS A 94 2.12 -0.07 -2.91
CA CYS A 94 3.40 0.48 -2.47
C CYS A 94 3.53 1.99 -2.77
N ARG A 95 2.87 2.48 -3.83
CA ARG A 95 2.86 3.90 -4.20
C ARG A 95 1.97 4.74 -3.28
N ARG A 96 0.83 4.18 -2.83
CA ARG A 96 -0.08 4.89 -1.92
C ARG A 96 0.41 4.95 -0.48
N TYR A 97 1.19 3.96 -0.04
CA TYR A 97 1.69 3.92 1.35
C TYR A 97 2.48 5.20 1.71
N PRO A 98 2.22 5.84 2.86
CA PRO A 98 1.46 5.36 4.03
C PRO A 98 -0.03 5.71 4.04
N PHE A 99 -0.59 6.15 2.92
CA PHE A 99 -1.95 6.68 2.84
C PHE A 99 -2.92 5.78 2.06
N ILE A 100 -4.20 5.93 2.38
CA ILE A 100 -5.31 5.54 1.51
C ILE A 100 -6.21 6.75 1.38
N VAL A 101 -6.25 7.33 0.19
CA VAL A 101 -7.06 8.53 -0.10
C VAL A 101 -8.30 8.12 -0.87
N GLY A 102 -9.45 8.25 -0.22
CA GLY A 102 -10.77 8.13 -0.83
C GLY A 102 -11.37 9.47 -1.20
N GLU A 103 -12.63 9.45 -1.61
CA GLU A 103 -13.42 10.66 -1.89
C GLU A 103 -13.69 11.44 -0.59
N ASP A 104 -14.22 10.76 0.44
CA ASP A 104 -14.66 11.37 1.70
C ASP A 104 -13.84 10.93 2.93
N PHE A 105 -12.71 10.26 2.72
CA PHE A 105 -11.87 9.78 3.80
C PHE A 105 -10.40 9.73 3.43
N ILE A 106 -9.56 9.90 4.46
CA ILE A 106 -8.12 9.65 4.40
C ILE A 106 -7.80 8.68 5.53
N LEU A 107 -7.14 7.58 5.18
CA LEU A 107 -6.56 6.66 6.16
C LEU A 107 -5.04 6.81 6.16
N VAL A 108 -4.44 6.85 7.34
CA VAL A 108 -3.00 7.02 7.53
C VAL A 108 -2.45 5.87 8.36
N SER A 109 -1.37 5.24 7.91
CA SER A 109 -0.65 4.23 8.68
C SER A 109 0.05 4.86 9.89
N LEU A 110 -0.32 4.44 11.10
CA LEU A 110 0.29 4.86 12.37
C LEU A 110 1.72 4.38 12.54
N SER A 111 2.11 3.35 11.79
CA SER A 111 3.41 2.69 11.91
C SER A 111 4.47 3.25 10.96
N CYS A 112 4.11 4.18 10.06
CA CYS A 112 5.07 4.77 9.15
C CYS A 112 5.86 5.90 9.84
N PRO A 113 7.19 5.79 9.99
CA PRO A 113 7.98 6.85 10.60
C PRO A 113 8.08 8.10 9.72
N GLY A 114 7.76 8.00 8.42
CA GLY A 114 7.80 9.13 7.50
C GLY A 114 6.62 10.10 7.59
N VAL A 115 5.59 9.78 8.38
CA VAL A 115 4.43 10.66 8.61
C VAL A 115 4.80 11.77 9.58
N ILE A 116 4.45 13.01 9.22
CA ILE A 116 4.72 14.22 10.00
C ILE A 116 3.36 14.78 10.43
N TRP A 117 2.93 14.44 11.65
CA TRP A 117 1.57 14.69 12.13
C TRP A 117 1.25 16.16 12.39
N GLU A 118 2.29 16.97 12.61
CA GLU A 118 2.19 18.38 12.94
C GLU A 118 2.12 19.29 11.70
N SER A 119 2.20 18.72 10.50
CA SER A 119 2.17 19.45 9.23
C SER A 119 1.11 18.86 8.30
N GLU A 120 0.52 19.71 7.46
CA GLU A 120 -0.44 19.30 6.44
C GLU A 120 0.29 18.91 5.14
N GLY A 121 -0.21 17.89 4.45
CA GLY A 121 0.33 17.35 3.20
C GLY A 121 -0.66 17.40 2.05
N ASP A 122 -0.15 17.22 0.82
CA ASP A 122 -0.95 17.17 -0.40
C ASP A 122 -1.46 15.74 -0.70
N PRO A 123 -2.78 15.49 -0.70
CA PRO A 123 -3.33 14.16 -0.97
C PRO A 123 -3.30 13.76 -2.45
N GLU A 124 -3.16 14.69 -3.39
CA GLU A 124 -3.31 14.40 -4.83
C GLU A 124 -2.37 13.29 -5.35
N PRO A 125 -1.07 13.24 -4.99
CA PRO A 125 -0.18 12.18 -5.43
C PRO A 125 -0.62 10.76 -5.02
N PHE A 126 -1.45 10.65 -3.98
CA PHE A 126 -1.88 9.38 -3.41
C PHE A 126 -3.28 8.96 -3.89
N ARG A 127 -4.03 9.83 -4.57
CA ARG A 127 -5.41 9.54 -5.02
C ARG A 127 -5.47 8.40 -6.03
N GLU A 128 -4.76 8.52 -7.15
CA GLU A 128 -4.84 7.50 -8.20
C GLU A 128 -4.32 6.12 -7.71
N PRO A 129 -3.15 6.02 -7.04
CA PRO A 129 -2.72 4.75 -6.45
C PRO A 129 -3.70 4.19 -5.40
N SER A 130 -4.47 5.04 -4.72
CA SER A 130 -5.47 4.60 -3.74
C SER A 130 -6.79 4.17 -4.38
N ARG A 131 -7.08 4.59 -5.62
CA ARG A 131 -8.43 4.55 -6.21
C ARG A 131 -9.12 3.20 -6.09
N ARG A 132 -8.42 2.09 -6.37
CA ARG A 132 -9.00 0.73 -6.31
C ARG A 132 -9.29 0.30 -4.87
N MET A 133 -8.31 0.49 -3.97
CA MET A 133 -8.48 0.18 -2.55
C MET A 133 -9.55 1.06 -1.90
N ALA A 134 -9.58 2.35 -2.22
CA ALA A 134 -10.56 3.28 -1.71
C ALA A 134 -11.99 2.90 -2.12
N ARG A 135 -12.20 2.43 -3.36
CA ARG A 135 -13.49 1.87 -3.80
C ARG A 135 -13.88 0.63 -3.03
N ALA A 136 -12.93 -0.25 -2.72
CA ALA A 136 -13.21 -1.45 -1.93
C ALA A 136 -13.62 -1.09 -0.50
N ILE A 137 -12.87 -0.20 0.16
CA ILE A 137 -13.20 0.31 1.50
C ILE A 137 -14.55 1.03 1.52
N ALA A 138 -14.83 1.88 0.53
CA ALA A 138 -16.11 2.60 0.45
C ALA A 138 -17.33 1.67 0.32
N ARG A 139 -17.16 0.46 -0.22
CA ARG A 139 -18.22 -0.56 -0.24
C ARG A 139 -18.46 -1.20 1.12
N LEU A 140 -17.41 -1.31 1.94
CA LEU A 140 -17.47 -1.93 3.27
C LEU A 140 -17.93 -0.94 4.36
N LEU A 141 -17.76 0.36 4.13
CA LEU A 141 -18.21 1.43 5.04
C LEU A 141 -19.65 1.89 4.79
N ARG A 142 -20.32 1.33 3.77
CA ARG A 142 -21.76 1.53 3.51
C ARG A 142 -22.56 0.43 4.18
#